data_AF-A0A151JMW6-F1
#
_entry.id   AF-A0A151JMW6-F1
#
_cell.length_a   1.000
_cell.length_b   1.000
_cell.length_c   1.000
_cell.angle_alpha   90.00
_cell.angle_beta   90.00
_cell.angle_gamma   90.00
#
_symmetry.space_group_name_H-M   'P 1'
#
loop_
_entity.id
_entity.type
_entity.pdbx_description
1 polymer ?
#
loop_
_entity_poly.entity_id
_entity_poly.type
_entity_poly.pdbx_seq_one_letter_code
_entity_poly.pdbx_strand_id
1 'polypeptide(L)'
;MVPYSEAKRLITAAVFEHDTIVYVKGREKQTWLWNLLLLHTPKIGRAKGVPSRTFARFFPSPPPKKEEEVRYWECPVENTMEHRAVRLLSRRYNLTSTGYKYLEIGINVGPPSYVEIALGDNRGHELWLSLETWKGLYEQRWNIYKMLCNEYKDNFISVGPLTVRVCTMNDATLVRLDSSSVRITMTETTLRRMFAFDGCIDVTFERLVRLVDTVDVKYTRFSNIASEDAIRNSSSFNGHQLVDCELLALVFNTHEKNPDVVICE
;
A
#
# COMPACT_ATOMS: atom_id res chain seq x y z
N MET A 1 34.26 15.18 -20.99
CA MET A 1 34.32 14.02 -20.07
C MET A 1 34.71 14.56 -18.70
N VAL A 2 33.87 14.46 -17.67
CA VAL A 2 34.15 15.03 -16.34
C VAL A 2 35.07 14.09 -15.57
N PRO A 3 36.19 14.56 -14.98
CA PRO A 3 37.06 13.72 -14.15
C PRO A 3 36.30 13.14 -12.95
N TYR A 4 36.59 11.89 -12.59
CA TYR A 4 35.93 11.19 -11.48
C TYR A 4 36.05 11.92 -10.13
N SER A 5 37.18 12.60 -9.90
CA SER A 5 37.42 13.47 -8.74
C SER A 5 36.41 14.63 -8.66
N GLU A 6 36.10 15.25 -9.80
CA GLU A 6 35.22 16.41 -9.87
C GLU A 6 33.74 16.00 -9.72
N ALA A 7 33.35 14.88 -10.36
CA ALA A 7 32.04 14.28 -10.15
C ALA A 7 31.82 13.89 -8.67
N LYS A 8 32.85 13.32 -8.01
CA LYS A 8 32.81 12.99 -6.58
C LYS A 8 32.68 14.25 -5.71
N ARG A 9 33.38 15.34 -6.06
CA ARG A 9 33.31 16.63 -5.34
C ARG A 9 31.91 17.23 -5.42
N LEU A 10 31.31 17.29 -6.61
CA LEU A 10 29.96 17.83 -6.83
C LEU A 10 28.87 17.03 -6.10
N ILE A 11 28.93 15.69 -6.17
CA ILE A 11 27.99 14.83 -5.42
C ILE A 11 28.13 15.03 -3.91
N THR A 12 29.37 15.18 -3.42
CA THR A 12 29.62 15.38 -1.98
C THR A 12 29.11 16.74 -1.52
N ALA A 13 29.32 17.81 -2.29
CA ALA A 13 28.80 19.15 -1.99
C ALA A 13 27.26 19.16 -1.94
N ALA A 14 26.59 18.56 -2.94
CA ALA A 14 25.13 18.46 -2.99
C ALA A 14 24.52 17.67 -1.81
N VAL A 15 25.26 16.71 -1.24
CA VAL A 15 24.86 15.95 -0.04
C VAL A 15 24.99 16.76 1.25
N PHE A 16 25.87 17.77 1.30
CA PHE A 16 26.10 18.58 2.50
C PHE A 16 25.32 19.90 2.55
N GLU A 17 24.86 20.45 1.42
CA GLU A 17 24.07 21.72 1.42
C GLU A 17 22.65 21.59 1.99
N HIS A 18 22.14 20.37 2.23
CA HIS A 18 20.73 20.13 2.59
C HIS A 18 20.53 19.30 3.87
N ASP A 19 21.55 19.15 4.73
CA ASP A 19 21.51 18.53 6.07
C ASP A 19 20.81 17.15 6.17
N THR A 20 20.66 16.43 5.05
CA THR A 20 19.89 15.20 4.93
C THR A 20 20.71 14.10 4.28
N ILE A 21 21.21 13.18 5.11
CA ILE A 21 22.03 12.04 4.66
C ILE A 21 21.13 11.01 3.95
N VAL A 22 21.09 11.06 2.62
CA VAL A 22 20.39 10.06 1.79
C VAL A 22 21.27 8.82 1.62
N TYR A 23 20.86 7.71 2.24
CA TYR A 23 21.60 6.45 2.18
C TYR A 23 21.17 5.60 0.96
N VAL A 24 21.93 5.65 -0.13
CA VAL A 24 21.63 4.88 -1.36
C VAL A 24 22.08 3.42 -1.22
N LYS A 25 21.13 2.48 -1.25
CA LYS A 25 21.37 1.05 -1.09
C LYS A 25 21.88 0.43 -2.39
N GLY A 26 23.09 -0.12 -2.39
CA GLY A 26 23.86 -0.48 -3.59
C GLY A 26 23.38 -1.66 -4.46
N ARG A 27 22.08 -1.81 -4.73
CA ARG A 27 21.53 -2.85 -5.63
C ARG A 27 20.92 -2.32 -6.94
N GLU A 28 20.75 -1.00 -7.09
CA GLU A 28 20.18 -0.36 -8.29
C GLU A 28 21.21 0.03 -9.37
N LYS A 29 22.47 -0.39 -9.19
CA LYS A 29 23.59 0.04 -10.06
C LYS A 29 23.64 -0.64 -11.43
N GLN A 30 22.91 -1.74 -11.64
CA GLN A 30 22.97 -2.52 -12.88
C GLN A 30 21.94 -2.07 -13.92
N THR A 31 20.69 -1.77 -13.52
CA THR A 31 19.61 -1.40 -14.46
C THR A 31 19.91 -0.11 -15.24
N TRP A 32 20.57 0.87 -14.59
CA TRP A 32 20.98 2.12 -15.24
C TRP A 32 22.09 1.94 -16.30
N LEU A 33 22.98 0.96 -16.15
CA LEU A 33 24.05 0.70 -17.12
C LEU A 33 23.53 0.04 -18.41
N TRP A 34 22.48 -0.79 -18.31
CA TRP A 34 21.85 -1.43 -19.48
C TRP A 34 21.15 -0.42 -20.40
N ASN A 35 20.39 0.53 -19.84
CA ASN A 35 19.68 1.54 -20.64
C ASN A 35 20.62 2.53 -21.35
N LEU A 36 21.87 2.69 -20.89
CA LEU A 36 22.84 3.59 -21.51
C LEU A 36 23.51 3.00 -22.77
N LEU A 37 23.48 1.67 -22.96
CA LEU A 37 24.26 0.97 -23.98
C LEU A 37 23.48 0.54 -25.24
N LEU A 38 22.15 0.70 -25.28
CA LEU A 38 21.30 0.21 -26.38
C LEU A 38 20.89 1.27 -27.43
N LEU A 39 21.36 2.51 -27.31
CA LEU A 39 21.00 3.61 -28.23
C LEU A 39 21.80 3.65 -29.55
N HIS A 40 22.12 2.51 -30.18
CA HIS A 40 22.68 2.49 -31.55
C HIS A 40 22.42 1.19 -32.34
N THR A 41 21.45 1.19 -33.26
CA THR A 41 21.54 0.78 -34.71
C THR A 41 20.13 0.65 -35.37
N PRO A 42 19.97 0.67 -36.73
CA PRO A 42 18.70 1.11 -37.36
C PRO A 42 17.91 0.12 -38.28
N LYS A 43 16.57 0.30 -38.29
CA LYS A 43 15.51 0.12 -39.34
C LYS A 43 15.56 -0.99 -40.43
N ILE A 44 14.51 -1.84 -40.46
CA ILE A 44 13.89 -2.58 -41.60
C ILE A 44 12.37 -2.81 -41.27
N GLY A 45 11.36 -2.96 -42.16
CA GLY A 45 11.24 -2.68 -43.61
C GLY A 45 10.13 -3.45 -44.39
N ARG A 46 8.92 -2.86 -44.59
CA ARG A 46 7.75 -3.35 -45.42
C ARG A 46 7.00 -4.62 -44.90
N ALA A 47 5.76 -4.98 -45.31
CA ALA A 47 5.00 -4.73 -46.57
C ALA A 47 3.46 -4.47 -46.41
N LYS A 48 2.68 -4.49 -47.52
CA LYS A 48 1.26 -4.03 -47.67
C LYS A 48 0.28 -5.17 -48.06
N GLY A 49 -1.04 -5.02 -47.83
CA GLY A 49 -2.09 -5.88 -48.46
C GLY A 49 -3.56 -5.59 -48.04
N VAL A 50 -4.40 -5.17 -49.00
CA VAL A 50 -5.78 -4.57 -48.95
C VAL A 50 -6.81 -5.59 -49.58
N PRO A 51 -8.18 -5.51 -49.55
CA PRO A 51 -9.22 -5.08 -48.57
C PRO A 51 -10.46 -6.05 -48.39
N SER A 52 -11.40 -5.64 -47.52
CA SER A 52 -12.88 -5.73 -47.54
C SER A 52 -13.69 -6.77 -48.34
N ARG A 53 -14.76 -7.31 -47.69
CA ARG A 53 -16.06 -7.61 -48.34
C ARG A 53 -17.25 -7.49 -47.38
N THR A 54 -18.24 -6.69 -47.76
CA THR A 54 -19.55 -6.56 -47.10
C THR A 54 -20.51 -7.65 -47.56
N PHE A 55 -21.29 -8.25 -46.66
CA PHE A 55 -22.53 -8.95 -47.00
C PHE A 55 -23.62 -8.64 -45.97
N ALA A 56 -24.65 -7.92 -46.40
CA ALA A 56 -25.88 -7.74 -45.64
C ALA A 56 -26.96 -8.67 -46.19
N ARG A 57 -27.72 -9.36 -45.32
CA ARG A 57 -29.18 -9.56 -45.51
C ARG A 57 -29.91 -10.32 -44.38
N PHE A 58 -31.19 -9.96 -44.25
CA PHE A 58 -32.32 -10.65 -43.62
C PHE A 58 -32.38 -10.79 -42.09
N PHE A 59 -33.10 -9.84 -41.48
CA PHE A 59 -33.87 -10.06 -40.25
C PHE A 59 -35.22 -10.75 -40.55
N PRO A 60 -35.59 -11.82 -39.83
CA PRO A 60 -36.98 -12.18 -39.56
C PRO A 60 -37.47 -11.50 -38.27
N SER A 61 -38.72 -11.06 -38.23
CA SER A 61 -39.36 -10.47 -37.04
C SER A 61 -39.70 -11.54 -35.98
N PRO A 62 -39.49 -11.27 -34.68
CA PRO A 62 -39.84 -12.23 -33.62
C PRO A 62 -41.35 -12.30 -33.34
N PRO A 63 -41.89 -13.47 -32.92
CA PRO A 63 -43.29 -13.64 -32.52
C PRO A 63 -43.61 -12.96 -31.17
N PRO A 64 -44.89 -12.76 -30.82
CA PRO A 64 -45.29 -11.94 -29.67
C PRO A 64 -44.89 -12.54 -28.31
N LYS A 65 -44.58 -11.63 -27.39
CA LYS A 65 -44.01 -11.90 -26.06
C LYS A 65 -44.96 -12.74 -25.20
N LYS A 66 -44.39 -13.72 -24.49
CA LYS A 66 -44.88 -14.12 -23.16
C LYS A 66 -44.03 -13.41 -22.14
N GLU A 67 -44.65 -12.78 -21.15
CA GLU A 67 -43.95 -12.09 -20.07
C GLU A 67 -43.45 -13.14 -19.08
N GLU A 68 -42.20 -13.55 -19.26
CA GLU A 68 -41.48 -14.35 -18.28
C GLU A 68 -40.70 -13.39 -17.37
N GLU A 69 -40.97 -13.46 -16.08
CA GLU A 69 -40.42 -12.56 -15.07
C GLU A 69 -38.91 -12.78 -14.94
N VAL A 70 -38.11 -11.95 -15.63
CA VAL A 70 -36.65 -11.99 -15.55
C VAL A 70 -36.21 -11.59 -14.15
N ARG A 71 -36.05 -12.59 -13.29
CA ARG A 71 -35.37 -12.45 -12.02
C ARG A 71 -33.90 -12.12 -12.31
N TYR A 72 -33.58 -10.83 -12.26
CA TYR A 72 -32.21 -10.37 -12.22
C TYR A 72 -31.52 -11.02 -11.02
N TRP A 73 -30.66 -11.99 -11.29
CA TRP A 73 -29.61 -12.35 -10.35
C TRP A 73 -28.60 -11.21 -10.41
N GLU A 74 -28.76 -10.25 -9.50
CA GLU A 74 -27.66 -9.39 -9.11
C GLU A 74 -26.53 -10.32 -8.67
N CYS A 75 -25.51 -10.48 -9.52
CA CYS A 75 -24.27 -11.10 -9.09
C CYS A 75 -23.76 -10.25 -7.93
N PRO A 76 -23.62 -10.79 -6.71
CA PRO A 76 -22.99 -10.05 -5.64
C PRO A 76 -21.59 -9.76 -6.13
N VAL A 77 -21.28 -8.47 -6.35
CA VAL A 77 -19.90 -8.02 -6.53
C VAL A 77 -19.27 -8.06 -5.15
N GLU A 78 -19.06 -9.29 -4.67
CA GLU A 78 -18.22 -9.57 -3.53
C GLU A 78 -16.80 -9.26 -4.01
N ASN A 79 -16.43 -7.98 -3.91
CA ASN A 79 -15.14 -7.48 -4.34
C ASN A 79 -14.06 -7.87 -3.30
N THR A 80 -13.98 -9.17 -3.02
CA THR A 80 -13.00 -9.85 -2.17
C THR A 80 -11.72 -10.15 -2.94
N MET A 81 -11.33 -9.23 -3.84
CA MET A 81 -9.92 -8.95 -3.93
C MET A 81 -9.48 -8.42 -2.57
N GLU A 82 -8.69 -9.22 -1.83
CA GLU A 82 -7.87 -8.75 -0.72
C GLU A 82 -6.81 -7.78 -1.26
N HIS A 83 -7.28 -6.61 -1.68
CA HIS A 83 -6.46 -5.45 -1.94
C HIS A 83 -5.78 -5.12 -0.62
N ARG A 84 -4.48 -5.41 -0.53
CA ARG A 84 -3.61 -4.82 0.46
C ARG A 84 -3.91 -3.32 0.49
N ALA A 85 -4.47 -2.83 1.59
CA ALA A 85 -4.92 -1.46 1.72
C ALA A 85 -3.77 -0.52 1.32
N VAL A 86 -3.98 0.27 0.27
CA VAL A 86 -2.95 1.17 -0.25
C VAL A 86 -2.90 2.38 0.66
N ARG A 87 -1.98 2.33 1.62
CA ARG A 87 -1.72 3.41 2.57
C ARG A 87 -1.02 4.56 1.86
N LEU A 88 -1.65 5.73 1.82
CA LEU A 88 -0.98 6.95 1.40
C LEU A 88 -0.09 7.49 2.52
N LEU A 89 0.95 8.22 2.11
CA LEU A 89 1.96 8.87 2.95
C LEU A 89 2.61 7.90 3.94
N SER A 90 2.69 6.61 3.59
CA SER A 90 2.99 5.55 4.54
C SER A 90 4.46 5.57 4.98
N ARG A 91 4.68 5.27 6.26
CA ARG A 91 6.00 5.08 6.85
C ARG A 91 6.15 3.68 7.40
N ARG A 92 7.06 2.91 6.80
CA ARG A 92 7.38 1.54 7.19
C ARG A 92 8.67 1.46 8.01
N TYR A 93 8.59 0.80 9.16
CA TYR A 93 9.67 0.52 10.09
C TYR A 93 9.98 -0.98 10.12
N ASN A 94 11.19 -1.36 9.73
CA ASN A 94 11.60 -2.77 9.80
C ASN A 94 11.88 -3.18 11.25
N LEU A 95 11.12 -4.16 11.75
CA LEU A 95 11.25 -4.72 13.11
C LEU A 95 12.35 -5.79 13.19
N THR A 96 12.88 -6.22 12.03
CA THR A 96 13.82 -7.33 11.87
C THR A 96 14.89 -6.95 10.86
N SER A 97 16.11 -7.50 10.97
CA SER A 97 17.23 -7.19 10.08
C SER A 97 16.95 -7.57 8.61
N THR A 98 16.24 -8.69 8.42
CA THR A 98 15.76 -9.18 7.12
C THR A 98 14.45 -8.52 6.65
N GLY A 99 13.82 -7.67 7.46
CA GLY A 99 12.60 -6.93 7.10
C GLY A 99 11.33 -7.79 6.96
N TYR A 100 11.37 -9.07 7.38
CA TYR A 100 10.23 -9.99 7.28
C TYR A 100 9.07 -9.64 8.23
N LYS A 101 9.33 -8.80 9.23
CA LYS A 101 8.31 -8.15 10.07
C LYS A 101 8.54 -6.64 10.08
N TYR A 102 7.44 -5.91 10.01
CA TYR A 102 7.41 -4.46 9.89
C TYR A 102 6.24 -3.88 10.66
N LEU A 103 6.40 -2.64 11.09
CA LEU A 103 5.31 -1.77 11.54
C LEU A 103 5.15 -0.69 10.47
N GLU A 104 3.94 -0.45 10.01
CA GLU A 104 3.61 0.55 8.99
C GLU A 104 2.52 1.46 9.53
N ILE A 105 2.62 2.75 9.26
CA ILE A 105 1.58 3.75 9.56
C ILE A 105 1.33 4.57 8.31
N GLY A 106 0.07 4.85 7.99
CA GLY A 106 -0.31 5.65 6.81
C GLY A 106 -1.80 5.98 6.81
N ILE A 107 -2.25 6.66 5.76
CA ILE A 107 -3.68 7.00 5.57
C ILE A 107 -4.32 5.93 4.70
N ASN A 108 -5.31 5.22 5.24
CA ASN A 108 -6.24 4.43 4.45
C ASN A 108 -7.26 5.37 3.82
N VAL A 109 -7.46 5.25 2.51
CA VAL A 109 -8.26 6.19 1.72
C VAL A 109 -9.61 5.58 1.41
N GLY A 110 -10.66 6.29 1.79
CA GLY A 110 -12.05 5.94 1.53
C GLY A 110 -12.97 7.07 1.98
N PRO A 111 -14.30 6.90 1.89
CA PRO A 111 -15.24 7.81 2.53
C PRO A 111 -15.74 7.21 3.86
N PRO A 112 -15.21 7.59 5.05
CA PRO A 112 -14.12 8.54 5.30
C PRO A 112 -12.72 7.89 5.34
N SER A 113 -11.68 8.68 5.12
CA SER A 113 -10.29 8.25 5.25
C SER A 113 -9.85 8.28 6.71
N TYR A 114 -8.85 7.49 7.06
CA TYR A 114 -8.34 7.42 8.44
C TYR A 114 -6.87 7.03 8.50
N VAL A 115 -6.20 7.41 9.58
CA VAL A 115 -4.83 6.95 9.85
C VAL A 115 -4.89 5.55 10.45
N GLU A 116 -4.18 4.60 9.86
CA GLU A 116 -4.07 3.24 10.36
C GLU A 116 -2.63 2.84 10.68
N ILE A 117 -2.49 2.00 11.71
CA ILE A 117 -1.22 1.37 12.10
C ILE A 117 -1.35 -0.12 11.82
N ALA A 118 -0.45 -0.67 11.01
CA ALA A 118 -0.43 -2.08 10.66
C ALA A 118 0.88 -2.74 11.10
N LEU A 119 0.78 -3.78 11.92
CA LEU A 119 1.87 -4.72 12.13
C LEU A 119 1.78 -5.79 11.04
N GLY A 120 2.81 -5.96 10.23
CA GLY A 120 2.77 -6.90 9.11
C GLY A 120 3.93 -7.89 9.07
N ASP A 121 3.75 -8.97 8.30
CA ASP A 121 4.81 -9.89 7.90
C ASP A 121 4.95 -10.04 6.37
N ASN A 122 6.03 -10.70 5.95
CA ASN A 122 6.35 -10.91 4.53
C ASN A 122 5.50 -11.98 3.84
N ARG A 123 4.53 -12.59 4.54
CA ARG A 123 3.54 -13.51 3.94
C ARG A 123 2.25 -12.80 3.56
N GLY A 124 2.13 -11.51 3.87
CA GLY A 124 0.95 -10.70 3.60
C GLY A 124 0.00 -10.57 4.78
N HIS A 125 0.26 -11.23 5.92
CA HIS A 125 -0.55 -11.02 7.11
C HIS A 125 -0.29 -9.60 7.66
N GLU A 126 -1.34 -8.80 7.76
CA GLU A 126 -1.32 -7.49 8.41
C GLU A 126 -2.36 -7.46 9.53
N LEU A 127 -1.92 -7.17 10.74
CA LEU A 127 -2.76 -6.96 11.91
C LEU A 127 -2.88 -5.46 12.15
N TRP A 128 -4.08 -4.94 11.98
CA TRP A 128 -4.38 -3.51 12.12
C TRP A 128 -4.63 -3.14 13.58
N LEU A 129 -4.18 -1.94 13.95
CA LEU A 129 -4.25 -1.37 15.28
C LEU A 129 -4.81 0.05 15.16
N SER A 130 -5.88 0.35 15.91
CA SER A 130 -6.22 1.75 16.19
C SER A 130 -5.14 2.38 17.06
N LEU A 131 -5.03 3.71 17.09
CA LEU A 131 -4.11 4.41 17.98
C LEU A 131 -4.34 4.02 19.45
N GLU A 132 -5.60 3.88 19.86
CA GLU A 132 -6.00 3.38 21.17
C GLU A 132 -5.45 1.98 21.46
N THR A 133 -5.61 1.04 20.51
CA THR A 133 -5.08 -0.33 20.64
C THR A 133 -3.56 -0.34 20.71
N TRP A 134 -2.89 0.49 19.90
CA TRP A 134 -1.44 0.69 19.95
C TRP A 134 -0.98 1.20 21.33
N LYS A 135 -1.63 2.24 21.86
CA LYS A 135 -1.29 2.82 23.16
C LYS A 135 -1.55 1.87 24.33
N GLY A 136 -2.70 1.22 24.37
CA GLY A 136 -2.96 0.17 25.36
C GLY A 136 -1.94 -0.97 25.31
N LEU A 137 -1.50 -1.37 24.11
CA LEU A 137 -0.48 -2.41 23.95
C LEU A 137 0.90 -1.94 24.46
N TYR A 138 1.26 -0.69 24.20
CA TYR A 138 2.49 -0.08 24.70
C TYR A 138 2.46 0.12 26.22
N GLU A 139 1.33 0.47 26.82
CA GLU A 139 1.17 0.54 28.27
C GLU A 139 1.35 -0.84 28.93
N GLN A 140 0.77 -1.89 28.33
CA GLN A 140 0.92 -3.27 28.80
C GLN A 140 2.33 -3.86 28.62
N ARG A 141 3.29 -3.16 28.00
CA ARG A 141 4.65 -3.68 27.70
C ARG A 141 5.33 -4.37 28.88
N TRP A 142 5.20 -3.82 30.09
CA TRP A 142 5.84 -4.40 31.29
C TRP A 142 5.18 -5.70 31.74
N ASN A 143 3.85 -5.80 31.62
CA ASN A 143 3.11 -7.03 31.90
C ASN A 143 3.42 -8.10 30.85
N ILE A 144 3.60 -7.73 29.58
CA ILE A 144 4.04 -8.65 28.52
C ILE A 144 5.46 -9.17 28.80
N TYR A 145 6.39 -8.33 29.27
CA TYR A 145 7.73 -8.80 29.68
C TYR A 145 7.68 -9.74 30.89
N LYS A 146 6.83 -9.46 31.89
CA LYS A 146 6.60 -10.42 32.99
C LYS A 146 6.01 -11.74 32.50
N MET A 147 5.10 -11.70 31.52
CA MET A 147 4.50 -12.89 30.94
C MET A 147 5.54 -13.73 30.18
N LEU A 148 6.51 -13.09 29.53
CA LEU A 148 7.68 -13.77 28.93
C LEU A 148 8.62 -14.40 29.97
N CYS A 149 8.76 -13.81 31.15
CA CYS A 149 9.53 -14.36 32.27
C CYS A 149 8.76 -15.42 33.10
N ASN A 150 7.52 -15.77 32.74
CA ASN A 150 6.60 -16.59 33.55
C ASN A 150 6.30 -16.01 34.96
N GLU A 151 6.44 -14.68 35.14
CA GLU A 151 6.15 -13.95 36.38
C GLU A 151 4.73 -13.34 36.42
N TYR A 152 3.99 -13.46 35.31
CA TYR A 152 2.63 -12.93 35.18
C TYR A 152 1.60 -14.01 35.54
N LYS A 153 0.53 -13.63 36.25
CA LYS A 153 -0.44 -14.59 36.82
C LYS A 153 -1.41 -15.16 35.78
N ASP A 154 -1.70 -14.39 34.73
CA ASP A 154 -2.66 -14.78 33.69
C ASP A 154 -1.95 -15.28 32.43
N ASN A 155 -2.63 -16.11 31.64
CA ASN A 155 -2.08 -16.70 30.42
C ASN A 155 -2.18 -15.79 29.18
N PHE A 156 -2.83 -14.63 29.31
CA PHE A 156 -3.02 -13.66 28.23
C PHE A 156 -3.25 -12.25 28.78
N ILE A 157 -3.09 -11.25 27.90
CA ILE A 157 -3.42 -9.85 28.17
C ILE A 157 -4.35 -9.37 27.05
N SER A 158 -5.51 -8.80 27.38
CA SER A 158 -6.43 -8.20 26.40
C SER A 158 -6.24 -6.69 26.30
N VAL A 159 -6.23 -6.16 25.08
CA VAL A 159 -6.08 -4.74 24.75
C VAL A 159 -7.10 -4.41 23.65
N GLY A 160 -8.28 -3.95 24.05
CA GLY A 160 -9.40 -3.76 23.11
C GLY A 160 -9.69 -5.05 22.32
N PRO A 161 -9.65 -5.03 20.97
CA PRO A 161 -9.86 -6.23 20.14
C PRO A 161 -8.66 -7.19 20.11
N LEU A 162 -7.50 -6.79 20.65
CA LEU A 162 -6.26 -7.55 20.57
C LEU A 162 -6.06 -8.44 21.79
N THR A 163 -5.68 -9.70 21.57
CA THR A 163 -5.22 -10.61 22.65
C THR A 163 -3.73 -10.90 22.49
N VAL A 164 -2.95 -10.64 23.54
CA VAL A 164 -1.53 -10.98 23.64
C VAL A 164 -1.37 -12.29 24.41
N ARG A 165 -0.58 -13.22 23.89
CA ARG A 165 -0.23 -14.49 24.55
C ARG A 165 1.26 -14.78 24.40
N VAL A 166 1.81 -15.61 25.27
CA VAL A 166 3.11 -16.25 25.05
C VAL A 166 2.88 -17.67 24.50
N CYS A 167 3.72 -18.11 23.58
CA CYS A 167 3.70 -19.46 23.04
C CYS A 167 5.12 -19.94 22.74
N THR A 168 5.38 -21.23 22.95
CA THR A 168 6.66 -21.86 22.60
C THR A 168 6.56 -22.50 21.22
N MET A 169 7.52 -22.22 20.33
CA MET A 169 7.64 -22.85 19.01
C MET A 169 9.09 -23.22 18.76
N ASN A 170 9.39 -24.50 18.53
CA ASN A 170 10.75 -25.02 18.31
C ASN A 170 11.74 -24.53 19.40
N ASP A 171 11.36 -24.74 20.66
CA ASP A 171 12.09 -24.32 21.88
C ASP A 171 12.32 -22.80 22.03
N ALA A 172 11.80 -21.97 21.13
CA ALA A 172 11.82 -20.51 21.23
C ALA A 172 10.51 -19.98 21.82
N THR A 173 10.61 -19.17 22.87
CA THR A 173 9.50 -18.40 23.43
C THR A 173 9.16 -17.21 22.52
N LEU A 174 7.92 -17.14 22.06
CA LEU A 174 7.41 -16.10 21.16
C LEU A 174 6.19 -15.39 21.78
N VAL A 175 6.07 -14.10 21.52
CA VAL A 175 4.84 -13.34 21.77
C VAL A 175 3.92 -13.48 20.56
N ARG A 176 2.66 -13.80 20.82
CA ARG A 176 1.60 -13.97 19.82
C ARG A 176 0.56 -12.89 20.04
N LEU A 177 0.31 -12.13 18.98
CA LEU A 177 -0.75 -11.14 18.89
C LEU A 177 -1.87 -11.76 18.06
N ASP A 178 -3.02 -12.00 18.69
CA ASP A 178 -4.24 -12.54 18.10
C ASP A 178 -5.28 -11.41 17.97
N SER A 179 -5.70 -11.12 16.74
CA SER A 179 -6.93 -10.40 16.41
C SER A 179 -8.02 -11.40 15.95
N SER A 180 -9.22 -10.93 15.61
CA SER A 180 -10.36 -11.76 15.21
C SER A 180 -10.08 -12.66 13.99
N SER A 181 -9.36 -12.14 13.00
CA SER A 181 -9.02 -12.84 11.75
C SER A 181 -7.51 -13.09 11.55
N VAL A 182 -6.64 -12.28 12.16
CA VAL A 182 -5.19 -12.29 11.91
C VAL A 182 -4.40 -12.59 13.18
N ARG A 183 -3.37 -13.44 13.04
CA ARG A 183 -2.41 -13.80 14.10
C ARG A 183 -0.99 -13.48 13.66
N ILE A 184 -0.23 -12.78 14.50
CA ILE A 184 1.18 -12.50 14.27
C ILE A 184 2.01 -12.93 15.49
N THR A 185 2.94 -13.87 15.28
CA THR A 185 3.97 -14.25 16.27
C THR A 185 5.25 -13.45 16.07
N MET A 186 5.99 -13.16 17.14
CA MET A 186 7.31 -12.51 17.08
C MET A 186 8.18 -12.84 18.29
N THR A 187 9.49 -12.65 18.18
CA THR A 187 10.41 -12.77 19.32
C THR A 187 10.28 -11.57 20.27
N GLU A 188 10.69 -11.74 21.53
CA GLU A 188 10.81 -10.61 22.47
C GLU A 188 11.66 -9.47 21.90
N THR A 189 12.78 -9.78 21.23
CA THR A 189 13.66 -8.78 20.59
C THR A 189 12.95 -7.98 19.49
N THR A 190 12.05 -8.63 18.74
CA THR A 190 11.21 -7.97 17.73
C THR A 190 10.16 -7.08 18.39
N LEU A 191 9.53 -7.55 19.47
CA LEU A 191 8.54 -6.77 20.23
C LEU A 191 9.16 -5.53 20.90
N ARG A 192 10.32 -5.69 21.55
CA ARG A 192 11.08 -4.56 22.12
C ARG A 192 11.40 -3.50 21.07
N ARG A 193 11.79 -3.94 19.87
CA ARG A 193 12.04 -3.03 18.73
C ARG A 193 10.77 -2.39 18.17
N MET A 194 9.63 -3.08 18.22
CA MET A 194 8.33 -2.49 17.88
C MET A 194 7.98 -1.34 18.83
N PHE A 195 8.06 -1.57 20.14
CA PHE A 195 7.80 -0.55 21.16
C PHE A 195 8.81 0.60 21.17
N ALA A 196 10.04 0.39 20.68
CA ALA A 196 11.02 1.47 20.51
C ALA A 196 10.59 2.54 19.48
N PHE A 197 9.59 2.25 18.64
CA PHE A 197 9.03 3.22 17.68
C PHE A 197 7.84 4.03 18.22
N ASP A 198 7.41 3.87 19.48
CA ASP A 198 6.21 4.55 20.02
C ASP A 198 6.19 6.07 19.77
N GLY A 199 7.24 6.79 20.16
CA GLY A 199 7.34 8.23 19.89
C GLY A 199 7.47 8.60 18.41
N CYS A 200 7.92 7.68 17.54
CA CYS A 200 7.89 7.88 16.10
C CYS A 200 6.48 7.69 15.52
N ILE A 201 5.71 6.75 16.06
CA ILE A 201 4.32 6.50 15.70
C ILE A 201 3.46 7.72 16.09
N ASP A 202 3.62 8.26 17.30
CA ASP A 202 2.89 9.47 17.74
C ASP A 202 3.09 10.66 16.81
N VAL A 203 4.36 11.04 16.58
CA VAL A 203 4.71 12.19 15.73
C VAL A 203 4.26 11.96 14.28
N THR A 204 4.22 10.71 13.81
CA THR A 204 3.72 10.40 12.46
C THR A 204 2.20 10.46 12.41
N PHE A 205 1.50 9.92 13.42
CA PHE A 205 0.04 9.97 13.53
C PHE A 205 -0.46 11.41 13.58
N GLU A 206 0.11 12.26 14.43
CA GLU A 206 -0.24 13.69 14.52
C GLU A 206 -0.04 14.46 13.23
N ARG A 207 0.91 14.05 12.38
CA ARG A 207 1.15 14.66 11.07
C ARG A 207 0.14 14.17 10.04
N LEU A 208 -0.13 12.87 10.01
CA LEU A 208 -1.05 12.27 9.04
C LEU A 208 -2.50 12.66 9.31
N VAL A 209 -2.94 12.74 10.58
CA VAL A 209 -4.33 13.09 10.92
C VAL A 209 -4.71 14.50 10.43
N ARG A 210 -3.75 15.44 10.41
CA ARG A 210 -3.94 16.80 9.85
C ARG A 210 -4.10 16.84 8.33
N LEU A 211 -3.79 15.74 7.65
CA LEU A 211 -3.92 15.60 6.19
C LEU A 211 -5.17 14.82 5.79
N VAL A 212 -5.83 14.10 6.71
CA VAL A 212 -7.01 13.27 6.43
C VAL A 212 -8.12 14.08 5.75
N ASP A 213 -8.53 15.23 6.30
CA ASP A 213 -9.57 16.08 5.70
C ASP A 213 -9.20 16.54 4.27
N THR A 214 -7.92 16.81 4.03
CA THR A 214 -7.42 17.21 2.71
C THR A 214 -7.43 16.03 1.74
N VAL A 215 -7.05 14.84 2.21
CA VAL A 215 -7.11 13.59 1.46
C VAL A 215 -8.56 13.26 1.09
N ASP A 216 -9.52 13.35 2.02
CA ASP A 216 -10.93 13.08 1.75
C ASP A 216 -11.53 14.02 0.71
N VAL A 217 -11.31 15.33 0.85
CA VAL A 217 -11.80 16.33 -0.11
C VAL A 217 -11.19 16.12 -1.50
N LYS A 218 -9.88 15.84 -1.58
CA LYS A 218 -9.22 15.63 -2.89
C LYS A 218 -9.54 14.27 -3.49
N TYR A 219 -9.60 13.20 -2.72
CA TYR A 219 -10.02 11.87 -3.18
C TYR A 219 -11.44 11.92 -3.73
N THR A 220 -12.39 12.48 -2.99
CA THR A 220 -13.77 12.65 -3.45
C THR A 220 -13.84 13.43 -4.76
N ARG A 221 -13.01 14.47 -4.94
CA ARG A 221 -12.97 15.24 -6.19
C ARG A 221 -12.31 14.49 -7.34
N PHE A 222 -11.25 13.71 -7.07
CA PHE A 222 -10.52 12.94 -8.08
C PHE A 222 -11.31 11.72 -8.56
N SER A 223 -11.95 10.98 -7.66
CA SER A 223 -12.78 9.81 -7.99
C SER A 223 -14.04 10.12 -8.82
N ASN A 224 -14.40 11.41 -8.95
CA ASN A 224 -15.47 11.88 -9.84
C ASN A 224 -14.97 12.29 -11.25
N ILE A 225 -13.68 12.20 -11.54
CA ILE A 225 -13.08 12.62 -12.81
C ILE A 225 -12.67 11.40 -13.64
N ALA A 226 -13.12 11.35 -14.90
CA ALA A 226 -13.07 10.14 -15.72
C ALA A 226 -11.70 9.74 -16.30
N SER A 227 -10.64 10.56 -16.18
CA SER A 227 -9.31 10.24 -16.73
C SER A 227 -8.16 10.97 -16.04
N GLU A 228 -6.95 10.41 -16.17
CA GLU A 228 -5.73 10.94 -15.54
C GLU A 228 -5.37 12.33 -16.08
N ASP A 229 -5.43 12.49 -17.41
CA ASP A 229 -5.22 13.78 -18.06
C ASP A 229 -6.23 14.82 -17.59
N ALA A 230 -7.49 14.44 -17.35
CA ALA A 230 -8.50 15.37 -16.83
C ALA A 230 -8.19 15.80 -15.39
N ILE A 231 -7.62 14.93 -14.54
CA ILE A 231 -7.15 15.32 -13.20
C ILE A 231 -5.91 16.20 -13.29
N ARG A 232 -4.89 15.81 -14.07
CA ARG A 232 -3.63 16.56 -14.24
C ARG A 232 -3.84 17.96 -14.79
N ASN A 233 -4.82 18.15 -15.68
CA ASN A 233 -5.20 19.44 -16.24
C ASN A 233 -6.24 20.21 -15.38
N SER A 234 -6.72 19.63 -14.27
CA SER A 234 -7.69 20.30 -13.39
C SER A 234 -7.03 21.32 -12.47
N SER A 235 -7.73 22.40 -12.14
CA SER A 235 -7.31 23.39 -11.13
C SER A 235 -7.24 22.83 -9.69
N SER A 236 -7.70 21.59 -9.48
CA SER A 236 -7.62 20.88 -8.20
C SER A 236 -6.28 20.19 -7.96
N PHE A 237 -5.57 19.85 -9.04
CA PHE A 237 -4.31 19.11 -8.98
C PHE A 237 -3.12 20.06 -8.91
N ASN A 238 -2.22 19.81 -7.98
CA ASN A 238 -0.96 20.51 -7.83
C ASN A 238 0.18 19.50 -7.76
N GLY A 239 0.97 19.38 -8.83
CA GLY A 239 2.11 18.45 -8.90
C GLY A 239 3.25 18.73 -7.91
N HIS A 240 3.19 19.83 -7.14
CA HIS A 240 4.10 20.11 -6.03
C HIS A 240 3.54 19.67 -4.65
N GLN A 241 2.29 19.20 -4.58
CA GLN A 241 1.69 18.64 -3.37
C GLN A 241 1.81 17.12 -3.38
N LEU A 242 2.47 16.55 -2.36
CA LEU A 242 2.69 15.11 -2.26
C LEU A 242 1.36 14.32 -2.21
N VAL A 243 0.37 14.85 -1.48
CA VAL A 243 -1.00 14.30 -1.40
C VAL A 243 -1.62 14.12 -2.79
N ASP A 244 -1.49 15.11 -3.67
CA ASP A 244 -2.06 15.08 -5.02
C ASP A 244 -1.38 14.03 -5.89
N CYS A 245 -0.05 13.97 -5.85
CA CYS A 245 0.73 13.00 -6.61
C CYS A 245 0.43 11.56 -6.17
N GLU A 246 0.28 11.32 -4.87
CA GLU A 246 -0.06 10.00 -4.35
C GLU A 246 -1.53 9.61 -4.59
N LEU A 247 -2.48 10.54 -4.44
CA LEU A 247 -3.89 10.30 -4.78
C LEU A 247 -4.09 10.02 -6.27
N LEU A 248 -3.36 10.73 -7.15
CA LEU A 248 -3.39 10.49 -8.58
C LEU A 248 -2.92 9.05 -8.88
N ALA A 249 -1.79 8.64 -8.30
CA ALA A 249 -1.30 7.28 -8.43
C ALA A 249 -2.31 6.25 -7.90
N LEU A 250 -2.97 6.52 -6.77
CA LEU A 250 -3.99 5.62 -6.21
C LEU A 250 -5.17 5.41 -7.17
N VAL A 251 -5.78 6.50 -7.64
CA VAL A 251 -7.00 6.45 -8.47
C VAL A 251 -6.75 5.71 -9.79
N PHE A 252 -5.61 5.91 -10.48
CA PHE A 252 -5.39 5.21 -11.75
C PHE A 252 -4.95 3.75 -11.60
N ASN A 253 -4.25 3.40 -10.51
CA ASN A 253 -3.98 2.00 -10.19
C ASN A 253 -5.25 1.18 -9.85
N THR A 254 -6.38 1.82 -9.50
CA THR A 254 -7.67 1.12 -9.36
C THR A 254 -8.43 1.04 -10.68
N HIS A 255 -8.34 2.05 -11.55
CA HIS A 255 -9.02 2.04 -12.86
C HIS A 255 -8.39 1.10 -13.90
N GLU A 256 -7.07 0.91 -13.94
CA GLU A 256 -6.42 -0.04 -14.87
C GLU A 256 -6.86 -1.51 -14.65
N LYS A 257 -7.48 -1.82 -13.51
CA LYS A 257 -7.94 -3.18 -13.16
C LYS A 257 -9.40 -3.48 -13.52
N ASN A 258 -10.08 -2.60 -14.24
CA ASN A 258 -11.46 -2.84 -14.68
C ASN A 258 -11.60 -2.87 -16.22
N PRO A 259 -11.01 -3.87 -16.92
CA PRO A 259 -11.14 -4.03 -18.37
C PRO A 259 -12.43 -4.75 -18.81
N ASP A 260 -13.43 -4.91 -17.93
CA ASP A 260 -14.67 -5.62 -18.25
C ASP A 260 -15.75 -4.70 -18.85
N VAL A 261 -15.42 -4.08 -19.99
CA VAL A 261 -16.46 -3.75 -20.99
C VAL A 261 -16.75 -5.03 -21.76
N VAL A 262 -17.55 -5.91 -21.17
CA VAL A 262 -18.11 -7.06 -21.88
C VAL A 262 -19.15 -6.53 -22.86
N ILE A 263 -18.75 -6.37 -24.12
CA ILE A 263 -19.69 -6.21 -25.23
C ILE A 263 -20.35 -7.58 -25.45
N CYS A 264 -21.57 -7.75 -24.95
CA CYS A 264 -22.42 -8.86 -25.34
C CYS A 264 -22.93 -8.63 -26.77
N GLU A 265 -22.57 -9.52 -27.69
CA GLU A 265 -23.25 -9.69 -29.00
C GLU A 265 -24.61 -10.40 -28.83
#